data_AF-A0A9E4YZ95-F1
#
_entry.id   AF-A0A9E4YZ95-F1
#
_cell.length_a   1.000
_cell.length_b   1.000
_cell.length_c   1.000
_cell.angle_alpha   90.00
_cell.angle_beta   90.00
_cell.angle_gamma   90.00
#
_symmetry.space_group_name_H-M   'P 1'
#
loop_
_entity.id
_entity.type
_entity.pdbx_description
1 polymer ?
#
loop_
_entity_poly.entity_id
_entity_poly.type
_entity_poly.pdbx_seq_one_letter_code
_entity_poly.pdbx_strand_id
1 'polypeptide(L)'
;TVAALDFPFSVPEVFAGRWLSGAKTMPQLWEAAAVMAFEEFMSLRDSFVAEHGEPFRRGDLYFPECYSCLHKTNPNMVPMTFRGMQMLDGLWRAGCRVPPLPDQGRTGPVLLESMPGAALRAFGLPFKGYKKGQESFKLRREILDSLETSSTVPVRNLAQFGDECIGSDDCLDSVVAAVAACLWSRDPDLFRLPQDGPGDTTRRGGTPDPKSNELALARLEGWLYAPEFLGTAAGQPG
;
A
#
# COMPACT_ATOMS: atom_id res chain seq x y z
N THR A 1 6.29 -17.91 -2.88
CA THR A 1 4.93 -17.36 -2.95
C THR A 1 4.93 -15.91 -2.52
N VAL A 2 4.18 -15.08 -3.22
CA VAL A 2 4.01 -13.65 -2.93
C VAL A 2 2.50 -13.39 -2.80
N ALA A 3 2.11 -12.61 -1.81
CA ALA A 3 0.76 -12.08 -1.65
C ALA A 3 0.85 -10.56 -1.50
N ALA A 4 -0.12 -9.84 -2.05
CA ALA A 4 -0.22 -8.40 -1.88
C ALA A 4 -1.53 -8.07 -1.18
N LEU A 5 -1.48 -7.13 -0.24
CA LEU A 5 -2.57 -6.82 0.68
C LEU A 5 -2.89 -5.32 0.58
N ASP A 6 -4.17 -5.00 0.40
CA ASP A 6 -4.66 -3.61 0.26
C ASP A 6 -5.03 -3.02 1.63
N PHE A 7 -4.02 -2.74 2.44
CA PHE A 7 -4.14 -1.91 3.64
C PHE A 7 -2.74 -1.44 4.07
N PRO A 8 -2.61 -0.31 4.78
CA PRO A 8 -1.30 0.15 5.27
C PRO A 8 -0.69 -0.81 6.28
N PHE A 9 0.58 -1.17 6.11
CA PHE A 9 1.26 -2.07 7.03
C PHE A 9 1.73 -1.37 8.30
N SER A 10 1.77 -0.04 8.32
CA SER A 10 2.14 0.70 9.51
C SER A 10 1.70 2.17 9.45
N VAL A 11 2.30 2.98 10.31
CA VAL A 11 1.95 4.37 10.60
C VAL A 11 3.15 5.31 10.43
N PRO A 12 2.94 6.63 10.21
CA PRO A 12 4.02 7.59 10.07
C PRO A 12 4.95 7.63 11.30
N GLU A 13 6.23 7.91 11.08
CA GLU A 13 7.28 7.95 12.10
C GLU A 13 6.91 8.89 13.25
N VAL A 14 6.35 10.05 12.93
CA VAL A 14 5.91 11.05 13.93
C VAL A 14 4.81 10.50 14.85
N PHE A 15 3.89 9.68 14.32
CA PHE A 15 2.86 9.02 15.12
C PHE A 15 3.45 7.83 15.90
N ALA A 16 4.28 7.02 15.25
CA ALA A 16 5.00 5.92 15.90
C ALA A 16 5.83 6.41 17.10
N GLY A 17 6.49 7.56 16.98
CA GLY A 17 7.27 8.17 18.07
C GLY A 17 6.42 8.62 19.26
N ARG A 18 5.17 9.05 19.01
CA ARG A 18 4.20 9.35 20.08
C ARG A 18 3.65 8.09 20.74
N TRP A 19 3.42 7.04 19.96
CA TRP A 19 2.85 5.78 20.43
C TRP A 19 3.85 4.91 21.19
N LEU A 20 4.98 4.59 20.55
CA LEU A 20 6.00 3.68 21.05
C LEU A 20 7.38 4.31 20.82
N SER A 21 7.80 5.16 21.76
CA SER A 21 9.05 5.88 21.68
C SER A 21 10.23 4.89 21.57
N GLY A 22 10.95 4.96 20.44
CA GLY A 22 12.08 4.08 20.15
C GLY A 22 11.80 2.97 19.14
N ALA A 23 10.57 2.82 18.65
CA ALA A 23 10.30 1.94 17.51
C ALA A 23 11.17 2.30 16.30
N LYS A 24 11.74 1.29 15.65
CA LYS A 24 12.61 1.40 14.47
C LYS A 24 12.09 0.62 13.27
N THR A 25 11.20 -0.35 13.51
CA THR A 25 10.70 -1.23 12.45
C THR A 25 9.23 -1.56 12.67
N MET A 26 8.51 -1.87 11.58
CA MET A 26 7.10 -2.26 11.61
C MET A 26 6.78 -3.39 12.60
N PRO A 27 7.59 -4.47 12.74
CA PRO A 27 7.29 -5.55 13.69
C PRO A 27 7.13 -5.10 15.14
N GLN A 28 7.84 -4.06 15.57
CA GLN A 28 7.70 -3.52 16.93
C GLN A 28 6.34 -2.83 17.10
N LEU A 29 5.85 -2.17 16.05
CA LEU A 29 4.52 -1.55 16.02
C LEU A 29 3.42 -2.62 15.90
N TRP A 30 3.65 -3.70 15.15
CA TRP A 30 2.74 -4.84 15.05
C TRP A 30 2.58 -5.54 16.39
N GLU A 31 3.68 -5.81 17.10
CA GLU A 31 3.66 -6.41 18.44
C GLU A 31 2.89 -5.54 19.43
N ALA A 32 3.12 -4.22 19.40
CA ALA A 32 2.36 -3.28 20.22
C ALA A 32 0.86 -3.23 19.84
N ALA A 33 0.53 -3.27 18.55
CA ALA A 33 -0.85 -3.34 18.08
C ALA A 33 -1.55 -4.62 18.54
N ALA A 34 -0.84 -5.76 18.52
CA ALA A 34 -1.38 -7.09 18.82
C ALA A 34 -1.91 -7.22 20.25
N VAL A 35 -1.40 -6.42 21.19
CA VAL A 35 -1.82 -6.41 22.60
C VAL A 35 -2.61 -5.17 23.01
N MET A 36 -2.79 -4.21 22.10
CA MET A 36 -3.53 -2.97 22.33
C MET A 36 -5.02 -3.16 21.98
N ALA A 37 -5.92 -2.49 22.71
CA ALA A 37 -7.33 -2.42 22.34
C ALA A 37 -7.55 -1.39 21.23
N PHE A 38 -8.55 -1.59 20.36
CA PHE A 38 -8.80 -0.65 19.26
C PHE A 38 -9.21 0.73 19.78
N GLU A 39 -9.96 0.78 20.88
CA GLU A 39 -10.41 2.00 21.54
C GLU A 39 -9.22 2.83 22.08
N GLU A 40 -8.20 2.15 22.59
CA GLU A 40 -6.95 2.79 23.03
C GLU A 40 -6.20 3.39 21.85
N PHE A 41 -6.08 2.63 20.75
CA PHE A 41 -5.46 3.12 19.52
C PHE A 41 -6.22 4.33 18.94
N MET A 42 -7.55 4.30 18.98
CA MET A 42 -8.40 5.41 18.54
C MET A 42 -8.21 6.66 19.42
N SER A 43 -8.15 6.50 20.75
CA SER A 43 -7.89 7.62 21.67
C SER A 43 -6.52 8.26 21.44
N LEU A 44 -5.49 7.42 21.27
CA LEU A 44 -4.14 7.86 20.93
C LEU A 44 -4.11 8.61 19.60
N ARG A 45 -4.73 8.04 18.56
CA ARG A 45 -4.86 8.68 17.24
C ARG A 45 -5.58 10.02 17.35
N ASP A 46 -6.72 10.09 18.02
CA ASP A 46 -7.54 11.30 18.07
C ASP A 46 -6.81 12.42 18.83
N SER A 47 -6.10 12.09 19.92
CA SER A 47 -5.24 13.07 20.62
C SER A 47 -4.08 13.58 19.76
N PHE A 48 -3.39 12.67 19.06
CA PHE A 48 -2.27 13.05 18.19
C PHE A 48 -2.72 13.92 17.01
N VAL A 49 -3.80 13.53 16.33
CA VAL A 49 -4.29 14.23 15.13
C VAL A 49 -4.82 15.62 15.47
N ALA A 50 -5.38 15.82 16.67
CA ALA A 50 -5.77 17.14 17.15
C ALA A 50 -4.58 18.12 17.24
N GLU A 51 -3.38 17.61 17.51
CA GLU A 51 -2.15 18.40 17.67
C GLU A 51 -1.34 18.51 16.36
N HIS A 52 -1.28 17.45 15.55
CA HIS A 52 -0.34 17.31 14.44
C HIS A 52 -1.00 17.14 13.06
N GLY A 53 -2.34 17.06 13.00
CA GLY A 53 -3.07 16.72 11.78
C GLY A 53 -2.89 15.25 11.36
N GLU A 54 -3.16 14.94 10.10
CA GLU A 54 -3.08 13.58 9.53
C GLU A 54 -1.84 13.45 8.63
N PRO A 55 -0.63 13.23 9.18
CA PRO A 55 0.58 13.08 8.39
C PRO A 55 0.50 11.85 7.47
N PHE A 56 1.16 11.95 6.32
CA PHE A 56 1.41 10.84 5.42
C PHE A 56 2.69 10.12 5.82
N ARG A 57 2.80 8.83 5.49
CA ARG A 57 4.09 8.14 5.51
C ARG A 57 4.93 8.61 4.33
N ARG A 58 6.24 8.42 4.41
CA ARG A 58 7.16 8.81 3.33
C ARG A 58 6.83 8.12 2.00
N GLY A 59 6.41 6.86 2.05
CA GLY A 59 5.99 6.09 0.87
C GLY A 59 4.68 6.58 0.24
N ASP A 60 3.75 7.10 1.04
CA ASP A 60 2.45 7.59 0.54
C ASP A 60 2.60 8.83 -0.37
N LEU A 61 3.68 9.60 -0.18
CA LEU A 61 3.95 10.84 -0.91
C LEU A 61 4.25 10.63 -2.41
N TYR A 62 4.49 9.40 -2.85
CA TYR A 62 4.63 9.08 -4.28
C TYR A 62 3.29 8.96 -5.01
N PHE A 63 2.18 8.90 -4.27
CA PHE A 63 0.88 8.57 -4.80
C PHE A 63 -0.12 9.68 -4.40
N PRO A 64 -0.43 10.63 -5.30
CA PRO A 64 -1.37 11.72 -5.00
C PRO A 64 -2.77 11.29 -4.57
N GLU A 65 -3.19 10.06 -4.90
CA GLU A 65 -4.46 9.47 -4.48
C GLU A 65 -4.43 8.80 -3.10
N CYS A 66 -3.26 8.69 -2.43
CA CYS A 66 -3.20 8.14 -1.09
C CYS A 66 -3.94 9.02 -0.07
N TYR A 67 -4.54 8.33 0.90
CA TYR A 67 -5.00 8.90 2.16
C TYR A 67 -3.98 8.54 3.26
N SER A 68 -3.87 9.39 4.28
CA SER A 68 -3.13 9.02 5.48
C SER A 68 -3.73 7.76 6.08
N CYS A 69 -2.89 6.84 6.55
CA CYS A 69 -3.33 5.68 7.32
C CYS A 69 -4.08 6.07 8.62
N LEU A 70 -3.92 7.33 9.07
CA LEU A 70 -4.62 7.90 10.22
C LEU A 70 -5.98 8.51 9.86
N HIS A 71 -6.40 8.47 8.59
CA HIS A 71 -7.66 9.05 8.14
C HIS A 71 -8.89 8.22 8.57
N LYS A 72 -9.85 8.87 9.24
CA LYS A 72 -10.92 8.19 9.99
C LYS A 72 -12.11 7.73 9.13
N THR A 73 -12.56 8.54 8.17
CA THR A 73 -13.94 8.44 7.65
C THR A 73 -14.07 7.85 6.24
N ASN A 74 -13.10 8.05 5.34
CA ASN A 74 -13.14 7.42 4.02
C ASN A 74 -11.73 7.37 3.39
N PRO A 75 -11.10 6.20 3.22
CA PRO A 75 -11.68 4.85 3.13
C PRO A 75 -11.58 3.98 4.40
N ASN A 76 -11.97 4.45 5.60
CA ASN A 76 -11.83 3.70 6.86
C ASN A 76 -10.37 3.23 7.14
N MET A 77 -9.39 4.09 6.85
CA MET A 77 -7.96 3.73 6.94
C MET A 77 -7.52 3.32 8.34
N VAL A 78 -8.03 3.99 9.38
CA VAL A 78 -7.61 3.71 10.77
C VAL A 78 -7.96 2.27 11.20
N PRO A 79 -9.22 1.80 11.09
CA PRO A 79 -9.54 0.40 11.37
C PRO A 79 -8.69 -0.59 10.58
N MET A 80 -8.52 -0.38 9.26
CA MET A 80 -7.76 -1.29 8.41
C MET A 80 -6.29 -1.33 8.78
N THR A 81 -5.68 -0.18 9.06
CA THR A 81 -4.28 -0.08 9.49
C THR A 81 -4.09 -0.80 10.82
N PHE A 82 -4.93 -0.53 11.82
CA PHE A 82 -4.80 -1.14 13.14
C PHE A 82 -4.98 -2.66 13.10
N ARG A 83 -6.08 -3.14 12.51
CA ARG A 83 -6.36 -4.58 12.40
C ARG A 83 -5.37 -5.28 11.48
N GLY A 84 -4.92 -4.60 10.44
CA GLY A 84 -3.84 -5.04 9.56
C GLY A 84 -2.55 -5.29 10.31
N MET A 85 -2.11 -4.35 11.16
CA MET A 85 -0.94 -4.53 12.02
C MET A 85 -1.09 -5.75 12.97
N GLN A 86 -2.28 -5.97 13.55
CA GLN A 86 -2.53 -7.16 14.39
C GLN A 86 -2.41 -8.46 13.58
N MET A 87 -2.96 -8.49 12.36
CA MET A 87 -2.83 -9.63 11.45
C MET A 87 -1.37 -9.86 11.04
N LEU A 88 -0.64 -8.79 10.74
CA LEU A 88 0.76 -8.83 10.35
C LEU A 88 1.68 -9.34 11.46
N ASP A 89 1.40 -9.05 12.74
CA ASP A 89 2.13 -9.68 13.85
C ASP A 89 2.06 -11.22 13.78
N GLY A 90 0.86 -11.76 13.59
CA GLY A 90 0.65 -13.20 13.46
C GLY A 90 1.36 -13.80 12.24
N LEU A 91 1.22 -13.17 11.07
CA LEU A 91 1.85 -13.63 9.84
C LEU A 91 3.38 -13.53 9.90
N TRP A 92 3.91 -12.45 10.50
CA TRP A 92 5.33 -12.27 10.74
C TRP A 92 5.84 -13.37 11.67
N ARG A 93 5.19 -13.63 12.81
CA ARG A 93 5.58 -14.74 13.71
C ARG A 93 5.51 -16.11 13.05
N ALA A 94 4.59 -16.32 12.11
CA ALA A 94 4.47 -17.54 11.30
C ALA A 94 5.55 -17.69 10.21
N GLY A 95 6.45 -16.72 10.04
CA GLY A 95 7.58 -16.82 9.12
C GLY A 95 7.40 -16.11 7.78
N CYS A 96 6.35 -15.32 7.59
CA CYS A 96 6.21 -14.46 6.41
C CYS A 96 7.32 -13.40 6.35
N ARG A 97 7.65 -12.97 5.14
CA ARG A 97 8.62 -11.92 4.83
C ARG A 97 7.90 -10.67 4.37
N VAL A 98 8.40 -9.51 4.74
CA VAL A 98 7.76 -8.21 4.43
C VAL A 98 8.83 -7.20 4.04
N PRO A 99 9.05 -6.92 2.75
CA PRO A 99 10.04 -5.94 2.34
C PRO A 99 9.61 -4.52 2.80
N PRO A 100 10.55 -3.63 3.14
CA PRO A 100 12.01 -3.78 3.00
C PRO A 100 12.68 -4.32 4.27
N LEU A 101 11.95 -5.02 5.14
CA LEU A 101 12.56 -5.69 6.29
C LEU A 101 13.51 -6.79 5.78
N PRO A 102 14.67 -6.98 6.42
CA PRO A 102 15.55 -8.08 6.10
C PRO A 102 14.86 -9.42 6.39
N ASP A 103 15.10 -10.42 5.55
CA ASP A 103 14.47 -11.74 5.67
C ASP A 103 14.79 -12.43 7.01
N GLN A 104 15.94 -12.16 7.64
CA GLN A 104 16.31 -12.71 8.96
C GLN A 104 16.14 -14.24 9.08
N GLY A 105 16.42 -14.98 8.00
CA GLY A 105 16.30 -16.44 7.95
C GLY A 105 14.87 -16.96 7.75
N ARG A 106 13.88 -16.07 7.57
CA ARG A 106 12.50 -16.42 7.25
C ARG A 106 12.41 -16.96 5.82
N THR A 107 11.61 -18.00 5.62
CA THR A 107 11.42 -18.66 4.32
C THR A 107 9.97 -18.65 3.84
N GLY A 108 9.07 -18.04 4.61
CA GLY A 108 7.65 -18.00 4.29
C GLY A 108 7.31 -17.08 3.10
N PRO A 109 6.00 -16.97 2.79
CA PRO A 109 5.51 -16.09 1.75
C PRO A 109 5.96 -14.64 1.94
N VAL A 110 6.17 -13.93 0.84
CA VAL A 110 6.38 -12.48 0.84
C VAL A 110 5.01 -11.79 0.89
N LEU A 111 4.84 -10.82 1.78
CA LEU A 111 3.66 -9.96 1.85
C LEU A 111 4.02 -8.56 1.40
N LEU A 112 3.32 -8.05 0.41
CA LEU A 112 3.47 -6.70 -0.10
C LEU A 112 2.31 -5.84 0.35
N GLU A 113 2.62 -4.62 0.77
CA GLU A 113 1.61 -3.58 0.89
C GLU A 113 1.30 -3.06 -0.51
N SER A 114 0.08 -3.27 -0.99
CA SER A 114 -0.34 -2.85 -2.33
C SER A 114 -1.38 -1.74 -2.25
N MET A 115 -1.37 -0.85 -3.24
CA MET A 115 -2.47 0.08 -3.47
C MET A 115 -3.03 -0.15 -4.87
N PRO A 116 -4.19 -0.83 -5.01
CA PRO A 116 -4.79 -1.14 -6.30
C PRO A 116 -4.95 0.06 -7.22
N GLY A 117 -5.32 1.23 -6.69
CA GLY A 117 -5.40 2.47 -7.47
C GLY A 117 -4.07 2.87 -8.13
N ALA A 118 -2.94 2.70 -7.45
CA ALA A 118 -1.62 3.01 -8.04
C ALA A 118 -1.22 1.98 -9.08
N ALA A 119 -1.52 0.70 -8.85
CA ALA A 119 -1.28 -0.35 -9.83
C ALA A 119 -2.11 -0.12 -11.09
N LEU A 120 -3.41 0.19 -10.96
CA LEU A 120 -4.28 0.54 -12.09
C LEU A 120 -3.75 1.76 -12.85
N ARG A 121 -3.28 2.79 -12.13
CA ARG A 121 -2.66 3.96 -12.76
C ARG A 121 -1.42 3.58 -13.57
N ALA A 122 -0.56 2.71 -13.04
CA ALA A 122 0.61 2.20 -13.76
C ALA A 122 0.19 1.44 -15.03
N PHE A 123 -0.88 0.65 -14.96
CA PHE A 123 -1.43 -0.06 -16.11
C PHE A 123 -2.14 0.84 -17.13
N GLY A 124 -2.22 2.16 -16.89
CA GLY A 124 -2.99 3.08 -17.75
C GLY A 124 -4.50 2.83 -17.69
N LEU A 125 -4.99 2.22 -16.62
CA LEU A 125 -6.40 1.86 -16.42
C LEU A 125 -7.13 2.90 -15.55
N PRO A 126 -8.48 2.92 -15.57
CA PRO A 126 -9.24 3.75 -14.65
C PRO A 126 -8.86 3.49 -13.19
N PHE A 127 -8.35 4.52 -12.51
CA PHE A 127 -7.90 4.43 -11.11
C PHE A 127 -8.68 5.35 -10.15
N LYS A 128 -9.57 6.18 -10.68
CA LYS A 128 -10.48 7.06 -9.92
C LYS A 128 -11.93 6.77 -10.29
N GLY A 129 -12.84 6.90 -9.33
CA GLY A 129 -14.29 6.76 -9.54
C GLY A 129 -14.82 5.33 -9.66
N TYR A 130 -13.95 4.32 -9.87
CA TYR A 130 -14.37 2.92 -9.98
C TYR A 130 -14.90 2.36 -8.66
N LYS A 131 -14.41 2.84 -7.50
CA LYS A 131 -14.89 2.42 -6.18
C LYS A 131 -16.32 2.90 -5.92
N LYS A 132 -16.51 4.22 -5.92
CA LYS A 132 -17.78 4.88 -5.62
C LYS A 132 -17.99 6.02 -6.61
N GLY A 133 -18.91 5.83 -7.55
CA GLY A 133 -19.20 6.79 -8.63
C GLY A 133 -20.36 6.34 -9.50
N GLN A 134 -20.99 7.27 -10.22
CA GLN A 134 -22.11 6.97 -11.12
C GLN A 134 -21.72 5.97 -12.21
N GLU A 135 -20.48 6.08 -12.71
CA GLU A 135 -19.93 5.20 -13.75
C GLU A 135 -19.14 4.01 -13.17
N SER A 136 -19.21 3.73 -11.86
CA SER A 136 -18.38 2.71 -11.19
C SER A 136 -18.45 1.34 -11.88
N PHE A 137 -19.65 0.85 -12.19
CA PHE A 137 -19.85 -0.42 -12.91
C PHE A 137 -19.16 -0.45 -14.28
N LYS A 138 -19.25 0.65 -15.03
CA LYS A 138 -18.62 0.78 -16.35
C LYS A 138 -17.10 0.78 -16.24
N LEU A 139 -16.56 1.54 -15.28
CA LEU A 139 -15.11 1.62 -15.05
C LEU A 139 -14.53 0.29 -14.56
N ARG A 140 -15.22 -0.43 -13.67
CA ARG A 140 -14.80 -1.77 -13.23
C ARG A 140 -14.78 -2.78 -14.38
N ARG A 141 -15.77 -2.71 -15.27
CA ARG A 141 -15.79 -3.53 -16.49
C ARG A 141 -14.62 -3.21 -17.41
N GLU A 142 -14.37 -1.93 -17.68
CA GLU A 142 -13.24 -1.47 -18.49
C GLU A 142 -11.89 -1.96 -17.92
N ILE A 143 -11.73 -1.88 -16.60
CA ILE A 143 -10.56 -2.43 -15.89
C ILE A 143 -10.44 -3.93 -16.17
N LEU A 144 -11.49 -4.72 -15.93
CA LEU A 144 -11.46 -6.18 -16.10
C LEU A 144 -11.14 -6.60 -17.53
N ASP A 145 -11.78 -5.97 -18.51
CA ASP A 145 -11.61 -6.27 -19.93
C ASP A 145 -10.18 -6.00 -20.41
N SER A 146 -9.49 -5.05 -19.78
CA SER A 146 -8.16 -4.59 -20.19
C SER A 146 -7.02 -5.07 -19.27
N LEU A 147 -7.32 -5.63 -18.09
CA LEU A 147 -6.35 -5.89 -17.04
C LEU A 147 -5.20 -6.80 -17.51
N GLU A 148 -5.50 -7.90 -18.20
CA GLU A 148 -4.49 -8.84 -18.67
C GLU A 148 -3.56 -8.20 -19.70
N THR A 149 -4.13 -7.46 -20.66
CA THR A 149 -3.38 -6.80 -21.73
C THR A 149 -2.50 -5.69 -21.18
N SER A 150 -3.05 -4.83 -20.32
CA SER A 150 -2.34 -3.69 -19.75
C SER A 150 -1.28 -4.08 -18.72
N SER A 151 -1.48 -5.18 -17.98
CA SER A 151 -0.51 -5.67 -16.98
C SER A 151 0.46 -6.71 -17.53
N THR A 152 0.17 -7.31 -18.70
CA THR A 152 0.89 -8.48 -19.26
C THR A 152 0.84 -9.74 -18.36
N VAL A 153 -0.12 -9.79 -17.43
CA VAL A 153 -0.35 -10.92 -16.54
C VAL A 153 -1.63 -11.65 -16.94
N PRO A 154 -1.54 -12.90 -17.44
CA PRO A 154 -2.72 -13.73 -17.66
C PRO A 154 -3.41 -14.10 -16.34
N VAL A 155 -4.71 -13.89 -16.24
CA VAL A 155 -5.59 -14.21 -15.12
C VAL A 155 -6.60 -15.26 -15.60
N ARG A 156 -6.14 -16.51 -15.71
CA ARG A 156 -6.88 -17.62 -16.36
C ARG A 156 -8.27 -17.89 -15.80
N ASN A 157 -8.52 -17.54 -14.54
CA ASN A 157 -9.79 -17.73 -13.85
C ASN A 157 -10.60 -16.43 -13.70
N LEU A 158 -10.22 -15.32 -14.35
CA LEU A 158 -10.91 -14.02 -14.25
C LEU A 158 -12.40 -14.11 -14.54
N ALA A 159 -12.77 -14.90 -15.55
CA ALA A 159 -14.15 -15.12 -15.93
C ALA A 159 -15.01 -15.78 -14.82
N GLN A 160 -14.40 -16.43 -13.83
CA GLN A 160 -15.11 -17.09 -12.71
C GLN A 160 -15.55 -16.10 -11.62
N PHE A 161 -14.98 -14.90 -11.60
CA PHE A 161 -15.27 -13.86 -10.60
C PHE A 161 -15.51 -12.48 -11.23
N GLY A 162 -15.84 -12.45 -12.53
CA GLY A 162 -16.04 -11.20 -13.27
C GLY A 162 -17.23 -10.40 -12.72
N ASP A 163 -18.35 -11.07 -12.45
CA ASP A 163 -19.55 -10.42 -11.90
C ASP A 163 -19.31 -9.90 -10.48
N GLU A 164 -18.55 -10.62 -9.66
CA GLU A 164 -18.14 -10.21 -8.31
C GLU A 164 -17.23 -8.98 -8.36
N CYS A 165 -16.28 -8.93 -9.29
CA CYS A 165 -15.42 -7.75 -9.49
C CYS A 165 -16.19 -6.54 -10.01
N ILE A 166 -17.21 -6.75 -10.84
CA ILE A 166 -18.11 -5.67 -11.28
C ILE A 166 -18.98 -5.20 -10.12
N GLY A 167 -19.47 -6.11 -9.27
CA GLY A 167 -20.33 -5.81 -8.14
C GLY A 167 -19.61 -5.19 -6.93
N SER A 168 -18.34 -5.53 -6.71
CA SER A 168 -17.55 -5.14 -5.54
C SER A 168 -16.17 -4.61 -5.93
N ASP A 169 -15.89 -3.36 -5.53
CA ASP A 169 -14.55 -2.79 -5.69
C ASP A 169 -13.50 -3.50 -4.84
N ASP A 170 -13.85 -4.01 -3.65
CA ASP A 170 -12.94 -4.84 -2.83
C ASP A 170 -12.52 -6.14 -3.56
N CYS A 171 -13.46 -6.76 -4.29
CA CYS A 171 -13.16 -7.95 -5.09
C CYS A 171 -12.22 -7.61 -6.25
N LEU A 172 -12.50 -6.53 -6.99
CA LEU A 172 -11.64 -6.05 -8.06
C LEU A 172 -10.23 -5.68 -7.54
N ASP A 173 -10.17 -4.98 -6.42
CA ASP A 173 -8.92 -4.57 -5.76
C ASP A 173 -8.07 -5.77 -5.36
N SER A 174 -8.71 -6.85 -4.89
CA SER A 174 -8.03 -8.11 -4.59
C SER A 174 -7.42 -8.76 -5.84
N VAL A 175 -8.09 -8.69 -6.99
CA VAL A 175 -7.56 -9.19 -8.27
C VAL A 175 -6.38 -8.34 -8.75
N VAL A 176 -6.50 -7.02 -8.65
CA VAL A 176 -5.41 -6.09 -9.00
C VAL A 176 -4.19 -6.30 -8.08
N ALA A 177 -4.41 -6.50 -6.78
CA ALA A 177 -3.34 -6.84 -5.84
C ALA A 177 -2.69 -8.19 -6.19
N ALA A 178 -3.46 -9.21 -6.60
CA ALA A 178 -2.91 -10.49 -7.06
C ALA A 178 -2.04 -10.34 -8.33
N VAL A 179 -2.45 -9.46 -9.26
CA VAL A 179 -1.64 -9.11 -10.44
C VAL A 179 -0.33 -8.43 -10.01
N ALA A 180 -0.36 -7.48 -9.07
CA ALA A 180 0.84 -6.86 -8.53
C ALA A 180 1.77 -7.87 -7.84
N ALA A 181 1.23 -8.81 -7.05
CA ALA A 181 2.00 -9.90 -6.45
C ALA A 181 2.66 -10.81 -7.50
N CYS A 182 1.96 -11.09 -8.60
CA CYS A 182 2.49 -11.86 -9.72
C CYS A 182 3.65 -11.13 -10.40
N LEU A 183 3.50 -9.82 -10.66
CA LEU A 183 4.55 -8.99 -11.23
C LEU A 183 5.79 -8.96 -10.32
N TRP A 184 5.61 -8.72 -9.02
CA TRP A 184 6.71 -8.75 -8.07
C TRP A 184 7.42 -10.10 -8.04
N SER A 185 6.66 -11.21 -8.10
CA SER A 185 7.23 -12.55 -8.14
C SER A 185 8.03 -12.83 -9.42
N ARG A 186 7.75 -12.12 -10.51
CA ARG A 186 8.50 -12.22 -11.77
C ARG A 186 9.75 -11.35 -11.73
N ASP A 187 9.58 -10.09 -11.35
CA ASP A 187 10.63 -9.09 -11.35
C ASP A 187 10.31 -7.93 -10.37
N PRO A 188 10.97 -7.89 -9.20
CA PRO A 188 10.85 -6.78 -8.25
C PRO A 188 11.34 -5.43 -8.80
N ASP A 189 12.18 -5.41 -9.84
CA ASP A 189 12.72 -4.16 -10.41
C ASP A 189 11.66 -3.37 -11.19
N LEU A 190 10.49 -3.98 -11.46
CA LEU A 190 9.31 -3.29 -11.97
C LEU A 190 8.67 -2.36 -10.94
N PHE A 191 9.10 -2.41 -9.68
CA PHE A 191 8.53 -1.66 -8.57
C PHE A 191 9.52 -0.65 -8.05
N ARG A 192 8.95 0.45 -7.52
CA ARG A 192 9.74 1.36 -6.72
C ARG A 192 10.20 0.70 -5.42
N LEU A 193 11.50 0.64 -5.22
CA LEU A 193 12.09 0.18 -3.95
C LEU A 193 12.59 1.36 -3.13
N PRO A 194 12.43 1.36 -1.80
CA PRO A 194 12.99 2.39 -0.94
C PRO A 194 14.51 2.36 -0.97
N GLN A 195 15.15 3.53 -1.06
CA GLN A 195 16.60 3.68 -1.22
C GLN A 195 17.27 4.17 0.07
N ASP A 196 18.58 3.97 0.17
CA ASP A 196 19.38 4.61 1.21
C ASP A 196 19.51 6.13 0.97
N GLY A 197 19.48 6.89 2.07
CA GLY A 197 19.55 8.36 2.05
C GLY A 197 18.19 9.05 1.93
N PRO A 198 18.16 10.38 1.68
CA PRO A 198 16.94 11.19 1.78
C PRO A 198 15.83 10.79 0.79
N GLY A 199 16.21 10.03 -0.24
CA GLY A 199 15.38 9.62 -1.34
C GLY A 199 15.04 10.77 -2.31
N ASP A 200 14.17 10.47 -3.27
CA ASP A 200 13.72 11.38 -4.33
C ASP A 200 13.05 12.70 -3.86
N THR A 201 13.47 13.81 -4.48
CA THR A 201 13.05 15.19 -4.23
C THR A 201 11.80 15.62 -5.01
N THR A 202 11.33 14.87 -6.01
CA THR A 202 10.23 15.29 -6.90
C THR A 202 8.83 14.83 -6.46
N ARG A 203 8.67 14.43 -5.20
CA ARG A 203 7.42 13.87 -4.67
C ARG A 203 6.40 14.94 -4.29
N ARG A 204 5.15 14.51 -4.09
CA ARG A 204 4.12 15.32 -3.42
C ARG A 204 4.61 15.64 -2.01
N GLY A 205 4.61 16.90 -1.61
CA GLY A 205 4.95 17.29 -0.22
C GLY A 205 6.40 17.72 0.04
N GLY A 206 7.19 18.02 -0.99
CA GLY A 206 8.43 18.81 -0.87
C GLY A 206 9.74 18.00 -0.81
N THR A 207 10.85 18.73 -0.74
CA THR A 207 12.21 18.17 -0.70
C THR A 207 12.45 17.40 0.62
N PRO A 208 12.88 16.12 0.58
CA PRO A 208 13.27 15.41 1.79
C PRO A 208 14.35 16.13 2.59
N ASP A 209 14.29 15.96 3.92
CA ASP A 209 15.38 16.37 4.81
C ASP A 209 16.68 15.65 4.36
N PRO A 210 17.76 16.38 4.07
CA PRO A 210 19.06 15.79 3.72
C PRO A 210 19.60 14.77 4.72
N LYS A 211 19.13 14.79 5.97
CA LYS A 211 19.50 13.83 7.03
C LYS A 211 18.58 12.61 7.13
N SER A 212 17.45 12.61 6.42
CA SER A 212 16.52 11.48 6.42
C SER A 212 17.10 10.27 5.67
N ASN A 213 16.64 9.07 6.04
CA ASN A 213 16.95 7.84 5.31
C ASN A 213 15.62 7.14 4.94
N GLU A 214 15.32 7.08 3.65
CA GLU A 214 14.07 6.53 3.11
C GLU A 214 13.93 5.04 3.43
N LEU A 215 14.98 4.25 3.27
CA LEU A 215 14.96 2.83 3.59
C LEU A 215 14.66 2.58 5.08
N ALA A 216 15.27 3.37 5.97
CA ALA A 216 15.02 3.29 7.40
C ALA A 216 13.57 3.68 7.74
N LEU A 217 13.06 4.76 7.15
CA LEU A 217 11.66 5.16 7.31
C LEU A 217 10.70 4.10 6.76
N ALA A 218 10.96 3.53 5.58
CA ALA A 218 10.14 2.48 4.99
C ALA A 218 10.10 1.20 5.84
N ARG A 219 11.20 0.88 6.54
CA ARG A 219 11.22 -0.23 7.51
C ARG A 219 10.35 0.03 8.74
N LEU A 220 10.12 1.28 9.11
CA LEU A 220 9.26 1.68 10.24
C LEU A 220 7.81 1.90 9.82
N GLU A 221 7.59 2.64 8.74
CA GLU A 221 6.27 3.13 8.29
C GLU A 221 5.58 2.18 7.29
N GLY A 222 6.33 1.25 6.69
CA GLY A 222 5.87 0.47 5.54
C GLY A 222 6.11 1.18 4.22
N TRP A 223 5.76 0.49 3.13
CA TRP A 223 6.06 0.95 1.77
C TRP A 223 5.04 0.41 0.78
N LEU A 224 4.46 1.31 -0.03
CA LEU A 224 3.52 0.95 -1.07
C LEU A 224 4.23 0.41 -2.31
N TYR A 225 3.97 -0.86 -2.61
CA TYR A 225 4.47 -1.53 -3.82
C TYR A 225 3.42 -1.46 -4.91
N ALA A 226 3.61 -0.52 -5.83
CA ALA A 226 2.93 -0.46 -7.11
C ALA A 226 3.98 -0.50 -8.24
N PRO A 227 3.67 -1.15 -9.38
CA PRO A 227 4.57 -1.13 -10.52
C PRO A 227 4.82 0.28 -11.04
N GLU A 228 6.02 0.57 -11.54
CA GLU A 228 6.40 1.82 -12.21
C GLU A 228 6.24 1.67 -13.74
N PHE A 229 5.06 1.31 -14.25
CA PHE A 229 4.81 1.37 -15.69
C PHE A 229 4.55 2.83 -16.10
N LEU A 230 5.62 3.52 -16.47
CA LEU A 230 5.57 4.80 -17.17
C LEU A 230 6.08 4.59 -18.60
N GLY A 231 5.20 4.18 -19.53
CA GLY A 231 5.56 4.14 -20.94
C GLY A 231 4.64 3.37 -21.88
N THR A 232 3.52 3.96 -22.29
CA THR A 232 3.27 4.04 -23.74
C THR A 232 3.41 5.49 -24.14
N ALA A 233 4.38 5.76 -25.01
CA ALA A 233 4.53 7.01 -25.71
C ALA A 233 3.18 7.45 -26.31
N ALA A 234 2.58 8.51 -25.75
CA ALA A 234 1.59 9.30 -26.47
C ALA A 234 2.36 10.47 -27.10
N GLY A 235 2.65 10.33 -28.39
CA GLY A 235 3.16 11.42 -29.20
C GLY A 235 2.25 12.64 -29.06
N GLN A 236 2.86 13.79 -28.81
CA GLN A 236 2.23 15.07 -29.11
C GLN A 236 2.02 15.13 -30.63
N PRO A 237 0.80 15.39 -31.14
CA PRO A 237 0.69 15.91 -32.49
C PRO A 237 1.20 17.36 -32.46
N GLY A 238 2.13 17.65 -33.37
CA GLY A 238 2.46 19.02 -33.77
C GLY A 238 1.35 19.68 -34.58
#